data_AF-A0A150J639-F1
#
_entry.id   AF-A0A150J639-F1
#
_cell.length_a   1.000
_cell.length_b   1.000
_cell.length_c   1.000
_cell.angle_alpha   90.00
_cell.angle_beta   90.00
_cell.angle_gamma   90.00
#
_symmetry.space_group_name_H-M   'P 1'
#
loop_
_entity.id
_entity.type
_entity.pdbx_description
1 polymer ?
#
loop_
_entity_poly.entity_id
_entity_poly.type
_entity_poly.pdbx_seq_one_letter_code
_entity_poly.pdbx_strand_id
1 'polypeptide(L)'
;MKKISVAMISLVLLVSILGINSVFGCCVKDFYATNDTVHVGQFITIVSVDYTPGSCTVDPSHIIVQNGDETNSDKAILVSSRCDPGTGTLTVTYRAVKQGDVYFKYAGCQKPLVKILPKPHPMFSFMKILGLGKSD
;
A
#
# COMPACT_ATOMS: atom_id res chain seq x y z
N MET A 1 -23.33 22.94 -43.96
CA MET A 1 -23.04 21.86 -42.99
C MET A 1 -21.77 22.15 -42.18
N LYS A 2 -21.73 23.19 -41.33
CA LYS A 2 -20.53 23.51 -40.52
C LYS A 2 -20.81 23.89 -39.05
N LYS A 3 -22.07 24.08 -38.66
CA LYS A 3 -22.43 24.60 -37.32
C LYS A 3 -22.82 23.53 -36.30
N ILE A 4 -23.05 22.29 -36.73
CA ILE A 4 -23.54 21.20 -35.85
C ILE A 4 -22.38 20.39 -35.23
N SER A 5 -21.21 20.35 -35.90
CA SER A 5 -20.06 19.57 -35.43
C SER A 5 -19.39 20.17 -34.17
N VAL A 6 -19.45 21.50 -34.00
CA VAL A 6 -18.82 22.19 -32.87
C VAL A 6 -19.59 21.96 -31.55
N ALA A 7 -20.92 21.85 -31.62
CA ALA A 7 -21.76 21.59 -30.45
C ALA A 7 -21.58 20.17 -29.89
N MET A 8 -21.40 19.17 -30.77
CA MET A 8 -21.20 17.77 -30.38
C MET A 8 -19.83 17.54 -29.70
N ILE A 9 -18.77 18.19 -30.18
CA ILE A 9 -17.43 18.05 -29.61
C ILE A 9 -17.34 18.72 -28.22
N SER A 10 -18.04 19.85 -28.02
CA SER A 10 -18.13 20.52 -26.72
C SER A 10 -18.90 19.69 -25.67
N LEU A 11 -19.96 19.00 -26.09
CA LEU A 11 -20.74 18.13 -25.20
C LEU A 11 -19.94 16.89 -24.75
N VAL A 12 -19.14 16.30 -25.64
CA VAL A 12 -18.28 15.14 -25.31
C VAL A 12 -17.12 15.54 -24.37
N LEU A 13 -16.59 16.76 -24.52
CA LEU A 13 -15.53 17.25 -23.63
C LEU A 13 -16.04 17.55 -22.22
N LEU A 14 -17.29 17.98 -22.07
CA LEU A 14 -17.95 18.20 -20.77
C LEU A 14 -18.25 16.91 -20.02
N VAL A 15 -18.61 15.83 -20.73
CA VAL A 15 -18.81 14.50 -20.11
C VAL A 15 -17.47 13.84 -19.73
N SER A 16 -16.38 14.18 -20.42
CA SER A 16 -15.04 13.67 -20.13
C SER A 16 -14.39 14.24 -18.86
N ILE A 17 -14.87 15.38 -18.33
CA ILE A 17 -14.40 15.93 -17.04
C ILE A 17 -15.11 15.27 -15.85
N LEU A 18 -16.20 14.54 -16.09
CA LEU A 18 -16.76 13.58 -15.15
C LEU A 18 -16.05 12.22 -15.27
N GLY A 19 -14.75 12.23 -15.58
CA GLY A 19 -13.86 11.16 -15.15
C GLY A 19 -13.96 11.11 -13.63
N ILE A 20 -14.77 10.17 -13.15
CA ILE A 20 -15.03 9.89 -11.73
C ILE A 20 -13.73 9.37 -11.12
N ASN A 21 -12.72 10.23 -10.98
CA ASN A 21 -11.76 10.11 -9.91
C ASN A 21 -12.62 10.17 -8.66
N SER A 22 -12.87 9.00 -8.09
CA SER A 22 -13.85 8.79 -7.06
C SER A 22 -13.52 9.71 -5.89
N VAL A 23 -14.24 10.83 -5.77
CA VAL A 23 -14.14 11.80 -4.67
C VAL A 23 -14.79 11.25 -3.39
N PHE A 24 -15.02 9.93 -3.32
CA PHE A 24 -15.30 9.27 -2.07
C PHE A 24 -13.99 9.24 -1.29
N GLY A 25 -13.79 10.27 -0.47
CA GLY A 25 -12.67 10.37 0.44
C GLY A 25 -12.55 9.12 1.33
N CYS A 26 -11.35 8.90 1.82
CA CYS A 26 -11.02 7.80 2.72
C CYS A 26 -12.05 7.70 3.86
N CYS A 27 -12.61 6.50 4.07
CA CYS A 27 -13.58 6.25 5.16
C CYS A 27 -12.96 6.28 6.56
N VAL A 28 -11.65 6.46 6.63
CA VAL A 28 -10.89 6.64 7.87
C VAL A 28 -10.12 7.96 7.82
N LYS A 29 -9.74 8.45 8.99
CA LYS A 29 -9.01 9.71 9.14
C LYS A 29 -7.61 9.59 8.55
N ASP A 30 -6.90 8.53 8.93
CA ASP A 30 -5.53 8.27 8.49
C ASP A 30 -5.38 6.81 8.04
N PHE A 31 -4.65 6.59 6.95
CA PHE A 31 -4.30 5.26 6.46
C PHE A 31 -2.88 5.29 5.86
N TYR A 32 -1.91 4.71 6.55
CA TYR A 32 -0.50 4.81 6.18
C TYR A 32 0.31 3.58 6.56
N ALA A 33 1.48 3.43 5.93
CA ALA A 33 2.48 2.45 6.33
C ALA A 33 3.51 3.10 7.26
N THR A 34 3.94 2.39 8.30
CA THR A 34 5.04 2.87 9.18
C THR A 34 6.41 2.73 8.53
N ASN A 35 6.52 1.84 7.54
CA ASN A 35 7.74 1.56 6.81
C ASN A 35 7.44 1.70 5.32
N ASP A 36 8.22 2.53 4.64
CA ASP A 36 8.20 2.74 3.19
C ASP A 36 9.10 1.74 2.46
N THR A 37 10.11 1.18 3.13
CA THR A 37 11.01 0.15 2.60
C THR A 37 11.26 -0.95 3.63
N VAL A 38 11.18 -2.21 3.19
CA VAL A 38 11.50 -3.40 4.01
C VAL A 38 12.24 -4.44 3.18
N HIS A 39 12.89 -5.41 3.80
CA HIS A 39 13.44 -6.58 3.13
C HIS A 39 12.50 -7.80 3.20
N VAL A 40 12.61 -8.72 2.24
CA VAL A 40 11.94 -10.03 2.31
C VAL A 40 12.23 -10.70 3.65
N GLY A 41 11.16 -11.10 4.35
CA GLY A 41 11.17 -11.71 5.68
C GLY A 41 10.88 -10.75 6.82
N GLN A 42 10.95 -9.42 6.59
CA GLN A 42 10.60 -8.40 7.59
C GLN A 42 9.09 -8.13 7.64
N PHE A 43 8.67 -7.39 8.67
CA PHE A 43 7.28 -7.00 8.86
C PHE A 43 7.01 -5.61 8.27
N ILE A 44 5.82 -5.45 7.72
CA ILE A 44 5.24 -4.19 7.27
C ILE A 44 4.09 -3.89 8.22
N THR A 45 4.02 -2.67 8.75
CA THR A 45 2.89 -2.25 9.59
C THR A 45 2.08 -1.19 8.87
N ILE A 46 0.78 -1.46 8.76
CA ILE A 46 -0.23 -0.55 8.24
C ILE A 46 -1.06 -0.06 9.41
N VAL A 47 -1.25 1.25 9.48
CA VAL A 47 -2.03 1.90 10.53
C VAL A 47 -3.23 2.57 9.87
N SER A 48 -4.39 2.32 10.44
CA SER A 48 -5.65 2.97 10.12
C SER A 48 -6.19 3.64 11.37
N VAL A 49 -6.65 4.88 11.26
CA VAL A 49 -7.23 5.65 12.38
C VAL A 49 -8.63 6.08 12.01
N ASP A 50 -9.63 5.65 12.77
CA ASP A 50 -11.01 6.03 12.54
C ASP A 50 -11.29 7.48 12.96
N TYR A 51 -12.34 8.07 12.38
CA TYR A 51 -12.79 9.41 12.76
C TYR A 51 -13.39 9.46 14.17
N THR A 52 -13.96 8.34 14.61
CA THR A 52 -14.63 8.21 15.91
C THR A 52 -13.88 7.22 16.78
N PRO A 53 -13.29 7.65 17.91
CA PRO A 53 -12.75 6.72 18.89
C PRO A 53 -13.90 5.90 19.50
N GLY A 54 -13.60 4.66 19.89
CA GLY A 54 -14.56 3.72 20.48
C GLY A 54 -14.77 2.43 19.69
N SER A 55 -14.27 2.34 18.44
CA SER A 55 -14.29 1.10 17.65
C SER A 55 -13.19 1.10 16.59
N CYS A 56 -12.94 -0.07 15.98
CA CYS A 56 -12.22 -0.16 14.72
C CYS A 56 -13.19 -0.67 13.66
N THR A 57 -13.67 0.24 12.84
CA THR A 57 -14.60 -0.02 11.73
C THR A 57 -13.93 -0.69 10.55
N VAL A 58 -12.62 -0.54 10.42
CA VAL A 58 -11.82 -1.23 9.41
C VAL A 58 -11.68 -2.71 9.75
N ASP A 59 -12.18 -3.56 8.87
CA ASP A 59 -11.85 -4.98 8.86
C ASP A 59 -10.51 -5.17 8.12
N PRO A 60 -9.47 -5.75 8.77
CA PRO A 60 -8.19 -6.06 8.13
C PRO A 60 -8.32 -6.90 6.85
N SER A 61 -9.35 -7.75 6.73
CA SER A 61 -9.59 -8.58 5.55
C SER A 61 -10.05 -7.78 4.33
N HIS A 62 -10.57 -6.56 4.53
CA HIS A 62 -10.93 -5.64 3.46
C HIS A 62 -9.74 -4.79 2.97
N ILE A 63 -8.57 -4.90 3.60
CA ILE A 63 -7.35 -4.26 3.10
C ILE A 63 -6.77 -5.12 1.99
N ILE A 64 -6.84 -4.62 0.76
CA ILE A 64 -6.38 -5.32 -0.44
C ILE A 64 -4.91 -4.99 -0.67
N VAL A 65 -4.10 -6.03 -0.79
CA VAL A 65 -2.70 -5.93 -1.18
C VAL A 65 -2.60 -5.93 -2.71
N GLN A 66 -1.96 -4.93 -3.31
CA GLN A 66 -1.83 -4.78 -4.77
C GLN A 66 -0.37 -4.65 -5.20
N ASN A 67 -0.05 -5.08 -6.43
CA ASN A 67 1.24 -4.80 -7.08
C ASN A 67 0.98 -4.34 -8.51
N GLY A 68 1.18 -3.05 -8.79
CA GLY A 68 0.80 -2.48 -10.08
C GLY A 68 -0.67 -2.74 -10.38
N ASP A 69 -0.94 -3.51 -11.44
CA ASP A 69 -2.29 -3.91 -11.87
C ASP A 69 -2.79 -5.20 -11.19
N GLU A 70 -1.91 -5.96 -10.52
CA GLU A 70 -2.28 -7.17 -9.80
C GLU A 70 -3.08 -6.82 -8.54
N THR A 71 -4.31 -7.32 -8.46
CA THR A 71 -5.14 -7.27 -7.26
C THR A 71 -4.97 -8.57 -6.48
N ASN A 72 -4.77 -8.49 -5.16
CA ASN A 72 -4.44 -9.62 -4.27
C ASN A 72 -3.03 -10.17 -4.48
N SER A 73 -2.04 -9.28 -4.48
CA SER A 73 -0.64 -9.68 -4.62
C SER A 73 -0.18 -10.55 -3.45
N ASP A 74 0.56 -11.61 -3.77
CA ASP A 74 1.10 -12.54 -2.77
C ASP A 74 2.45 -12.11 -2.18
N LYS A 75 2.86 -10.86 -2.40
CA LYS A 75 4.14 -10.30 -1.93
C LYS A 75 4.17 -9.97 -0.45
N ALA A 76 3.01 -9.77 0.16
CA ALA A 76 2.85 -9.53 1.59
C ALA A 76 1.66 -10.35 2.13
N ILE A 77 1.85 -11.02 3.27
CA ILE A 77 0.83 -11.88 3.88
C ILE A 77 0.42 -11.30 5.23
N LEU A 78 -0.89 -11.20 5.48
CA LEU A 78 -1.43 -10.76 6.76
C LEU A 78 -0.98 -11.72 7.88
N VAL A 79 -0.38 -11.18 8.94
CA VAL A 79 0.08 -11.96 10.09
C VAL A 79 -0.82 -11.73 11.29
N SER A 80 -1.12 -10.47 11.58
CA SER A 80 -1.91 -10.08 12.74
C SER A 80 -2.55 -8.73 12.54
N SER A 81 -3.59 -8.48 13.31
CA SER A 81 -4.20 -7.17 13.46
C SER A 81 -4.49 -6.89 14.93
N ARG A 82 -4.46 -5.62 15.31
CA ARG A 82 -4.80 -5.16 16.66
C ARG A 82 -5.62 -3.89 16.57
N CYS A 83 -6.76 -3.90 17.22
CA CYS A 83 -7.58 -2.72 17.43
C CYS A 83 -7.29 -2.12 18.81
N ASP A 84 -7.03 -0.81 18.85
CA ASP A 84 -7.10 -0.01 20.07
C ASP A 84 -8.41 0.81 20.03
N PRO A 85 -9.47 0.39 20.74
CA PRO A 85 -10.74 1.09 20.73
C PRO A 85 -10.67 2.45 21.43
N GLY A 86 -9.70 2.69 22.31
CA GLY A 86 -9.53 3.97 23.00
C GLY A 86 -9.14 5.10 22.03
N THR A 87 -8.38 4.76 20.99
CA THR A 87 -7.92 5.70 19.96
C THR A 87 -8.57 5.49 18.60
N GLY A 88 -9.40 4.44 18.43
CA GLY A 88 -9.96 4.03 17.15
C GLY A 88 -8.87 3.63 16.14
N THR A 89 -7.74 3.11 16.62
CA THR A 89 -6.58 2.79 15.78
C THR A 89 -6.50 1.30 15.52
N LEU A 90 -6.57 0.92 14.24
CA LEU A 90 -6.27 -0.42 13.78
C LEU A 90 -4.81 -0.48 13.30
N THR A 91 -4.03 -1.37 13.90
CA THR A 91 -2.68 -1.70 13.46
C THR A 91 -2.70 -3.08 12.81
N VAL A 92 -2.26 -3.17 11.56
CA VAL A 92 -2.24 -4.41 10.78
C VAL A 92 -0.81 -4.73 10.39
N THR A 93 -0.37 -5.94 10.70
CA THR A 93 1.00 -6.41 10.45
C THR A 93 0.99 -7.44 9.34
N TYR A 94 1.79 -7.18 8.31
CA TYR A 94 2.04 -8.08 7.19
C TYR A 94 3.49 -8.57 7.23
N ARG A 95 3.72 -9.77 6.72
CA ARG A 95 5.06 -10.29 6.45
C ARG A 95 5.39 -10.13 4.99
N ALA A 96 6.52 -9.47 4.69
CA ALA A 96 7.06 -9.41 3.34
C ALA A 96 7.60 -10.77 2.92
N VAL A 97 7.09 -11.35 1.83
CA VAL A 97 7.46 -12.69 1.37
C VAL A 97 8.15 -12.70 0.02
N LYS A 98 7.89 -11.72 -0.86
CA LYS A 98 8.53 -11.58 -2.16
C LYS A 98 8.91 -10.14 -2.43
N GLN A 99 10.00 -9.94 -3.17
CA GLN A 99 10.48 -8.62 -3.55
C GLN A 99 9.53 -7.90 -4.51
N GLY A 100 9.57 -6.58 -4.49
CA GLY A 100 8.79 -5.69 -5.36
C GLY A 100 7.99 -4.66 -4.56
N ASP A 101 7.31 -3.80 -5.30
CA ASP A 101 6.50 -2.72 -4.73
C ASP A 101 5.12 -3.24 -4.35
N VAL A 102 4.62 -2.90 -3.17
CA VAL A 102 3.30 -3.31 -2.71
C VAL A 102 2.49 -2.10 -2.25
N TYR A 103 1.23 -2.05 -2.68
CA TYR A 103 0.27 -1.04 -2.27
C TYR A 103 -0.79 -1.67 -1.37
N PHE A 104 -1.17 -0.97 -0.32
CA PHE A 104 -2.31 -1.36 0.50
C PHE A 104 -3.49 -0.47 0.16
N LYS A 105 -4.62 -1.07 -0.21
CA LYS A 105 -5.82 -0.33 -0.59
C LYS A 105 -6.92 -0.63 0.40
N TYR A 106 -7.50 0.42 0.95
CA TYR A 106 -8.73 0.39 1.74
C TYR A 106 -9.69 1.47 1.21
N ALA A 107 -10.99 1.28 1.39
CA ALA A 107 -12.10 2.03 0.76
C ALA A 107 -11.82 3.53 0.51
N GLY A 108 -11.49 3.89 -0.73
CA GLY A 108 -11.24 5.29 -1.15
C GLY A 108 -9.99 5.94 -0.57
N CYS A 109 -9.21 5.23 0.25
CA CYS A 109 -8.04 5.75 0.92
C CYS A 109 -6.82 5.87 0.02
N GLN A 110 -5.92 6.78 0.40
CA GLN A 110 -4.59 6.86 -0.18
C GLN A 110 -3.91 5.49 -0.06
N LYS A 111 -3.26 5.04 -1.14
CA LYS A 111 -2.63 3.72 -1.19
C LYS A 111 -1.18 3.84 -0.72
N PRO A 112 -0.85 3.56 0.55
CA PRO A 112 0.55 3.55 0.99
C PRO A 112 1.33 2.53 0.16
N LEU A 113 2.47 2.98 -0.36
CA LEU A 113 3.42 2.19 -1.11
C LEU A 113 4.53 1.73 -0.18
N VAL A 114 4.85 0.44 -0.23
CA VAL A 114 5.98 -0.14 0.49
C VAL A 114 6.86 -0.91 -0.50
N LYS A 115 8.15 -0.60 -0.51
CA LYS A 115 9.13 -1.27 -1.35
C LYS A 115 9.74 -2.46 -0.62
N ILE A 116 9.55 -3.67 -1.15
CA ILE A 116 10.14 -4.89 -0.61
C ILE A 116 11.44 -5.21 -1.36
N LEU A 117 12.57 -4.99 -0.70
CA LEU A 117 13.89 -5.32 -1.19
C LEU A 117 14.18 -6.83 -1.04
N PRO A 118 15.03 -7.41 -1.89
CA PRO A 118 15.51 -8.77 -1.71
C PRO A 118 16.15 -8.94 -0.33
N LYS A 119 16.16 -10.18 0.16
CA LYS A 119 16.84 -10.51 1.42
C LYS A 119 18.32 -10.10 1.30
N PRO A 120 18.88 -9.37 2.27
CA PRO A 120 20.28 -8.98 2.20
C PRO A 120 21.14 -10.24 2.11
N HIS A 121 21.86 -10.39 1.01
CA HIS A 121 22.80 -11.48 0.85
C HIS A 121 23.96 -11.25 1.84
N PRO A 122 24.38 -12.28 2.60
CA PRO A 122 25.51 -12.16 3.51
C PRO A 122 26.82 -12.11 2.71
N MET A 123 27.13 -10.98 2.06
CA MET A 123 28.40 -10.74 1.38
C MET A 123 29.60 -10.94 2.34
N PHE A 124 29.39 -10.74 3.64
CA PHE A 124 30.40 -11.00 4.67
C PHE A 124 30.90 -12.46 4.71
N SER A 125 30.06 -13.44 4.36
CA SER A 125 30.49 -14.83 4.26
C SER A 125 31.30 -15.08 2.99
N PHE A 126 30.95 -14.43 1.88
CA PHE A 126 31.68 -14.57 0.62
C PHE A 126 33.05 -13.88 0.65
N MET A 127 33.18 -12.70 1.27
CA MET A 127 34.48 -12.02 1.40
C MET A 127 35.48 -12.78 2.29
N LYS A 128 34.98 -13.51 3.31
CA LYS A 128 35.80 -14.46 4.09
C LYS A 128 36.26 -15.66 3.27
N ILE A 129 35.40 -16.22 2.42
CA ILE A 129 35.75 -17.35 1.52
C ILE A 129 36.74 -16.89 0.44
N LEU A 130 36.60 -15.66 -0.07
CA LEU A 130 37.50 -15.06 -1.06
C LEU A 130 38.82 -14.52 -0.47
N GLY A 131 39.08 -14.71 0.82
CA GLY A 131 40.36 -14.36 1.45
C GLY A 131 40.60 -12.85 1.65
N LEU A 132 39.62 -11.99 1.39
CA LEU A 132 39.73 -10.53 1.50
C LEU A 132 39.53 -9.99 2.94
N GLY A 133 39.49 -10.89 3.94
CA GLY A 133 39.18 -10.57 5.34
C GLY A 133 40.37 -10.59 6.30
N LYS A 134 41.62 -10.64 5.80
CA LYS A 134 42.82 -10.43 6.64
C LYS A 134 43.26 -8.97 6.50
N SER A 135 42.89 -8.14 7.48
CA SER A 135 43.74 -7.03 7.88
C SER A 135 44.83 -7.59 8.79
N ASP A 136 46.08 -7.31 8.45
CA ASP A 136 47.25 -7.56 9.31
C ASP A 136 47.07 -6.95 10.72
#